data_AF-A0A2H6NBK2-F1
#
_entry.id   AF-A0A2H6NBK2-F1
#
_cell.length_a   1.000
_cell.length_b   1.000
_cell.length_c   1.000
_cell.angle_alpha   90.00
_cell.angle_beta   90.00
_cell.angle_gamma   90.00
#
_symmetry.space_group_name_H-M   'P 1'
#
loop_
_entity.id
_entity.type
_entity.pdbx_description
1 polymer ?
#
loop_
_entity_poly.entity_id
_entity_poly.type
_entity_poly.pdbx_seq_one_letter_code
_entity_poly.pdbx_strand_id
1 'polypeptide(L)'
;EASALKAQGAAPPLFNCSQPGLRCLVRNSYCVDESWLLSWKWTPSAPSSVDVFIDTFFAEDGKLVPVLKIEWKVATDASIIYLRGAELAVLQLSNNQQICAQFDFQNNLTFQVRPDNGGRWNFSFNRFEVQPGQRYHVTVYHLPKLSTPGDYNRRSKPFTVPNCTHPIMKKTEPCLRIGSLWEPRINGTTLDDHSVLVSFDSAEIPATYIIHVISVREDEKECKKATESISEQGLQQRLN
;
A
#
# COMPACT_ATOMS: atom_id res chain seq x y z
N GLU A 1 -12.69 11.47 5.81
CA GLU A 1 -12.85 10.01 5.90
C GLU A 1 -11.55 9.33 5.52
N ALA A 2 -10.97 8.53 6.42
CA ALA A 2 -9.78 7.75 6.13
C ALA A 2 -10.15 6.65 5.13
N SER A 3 -9.57 6.67 3.93
CA SER A 3 -9.78 5.60 2.95
C SER A 3 -9.19 4.31 3.53
N ALA A 4 -10.04 3.30 3.69
CA ALA A 4 -9.71 2.01 4.28
C ALA A 4 -8.81 1.17 3.35
N LEU A 5 -8.12 0.17 3.91
CA LEU A 5 -7.50 -0.89 3.09
C LEU A 5 -8.57 -1.46 2.14
N LYS A 6 -8.24 -1.66 0.87
CA LYS A 6 -9.16 -2.21 -0.14
C LYS A 6 -8.41 -3.13 -1.10
N ALA A 7 -9.08 -4.17 -1.60
CA ALA A 7 -8.56 -5.03 -2.65
C ALA A 7 -9.36 -4.85 -3.94
N GLN A 8 -8.70 -4.47 -5.03
CA GLN A 8 -9.33 -4.24 -6.34
C GLN A 8 -9.33 -5.51 -7.22
N GLY A 9 -9.43 -6.70 -6.60
CA GLY A 9 -9.24 -7.99 -7.28
C GLY A 9 -10.39 -8.44 -8.20
N ALA A 10 -11.59 -7.86 -8.07
CA ALA A 10 -12.79 -8.26 -8.82
C ALA A 10 -13.20 -7.24 -9.92
N ALA A 11 -12.50 -6.11 -10.02
CA ALA A 11 -12.77 -5.07 -11.00
C ALA A 11 -12.13 -5.40 -12.36
N PRO A 12 -12.84 -5.27 -13.49
CA PRO A 12 -12.26 -5.41 -14.82
C PRO A 12 -11.12 -4.39 -15.07
N PRO A 13 -10.01 -4.79 -15.71
CA PRO A 13 -9.69 -6.14 -16.17
C PRO A 13 -9.30 -7.06 -15.01
N LEU A 14 -9.87 -8.27 -15.02
CA LEU A 14 -9.58 -9.32 -14.04
C LEU A 14 -8.07 -9.58 -13.98
N PHE A 15 -7.54 -9.70 -12.76
CA PHE A 15 -6.13 -9.98 -12.56
C PHE A 15 -5.80 -11.40 -13.04
N ASN A 16 -4.90 -11.51 -14.04
CA ASN A 16 -4.47 -12.80 -14.55
C ASN A 16 -3.27 -13.34 -13.76
N CYS A 17 -3.48 -14.39 -12.98
CA CYS A 17 -2.43 -15.12 -12.27
C CYS A 17 -1.94 -16.38 -12.98
N SER A 18 -2.47 -16.70 -14.16
CA SER A 18 -2.09 -17.89 -14.93
C SER A 18 -0.69 -17.75 -15.52
N GLN A 19 0.01 -18.88 -15.65
CA GLN A 19 1.37 -19.00 -16.17
C GLN A 19 1.47 -20.22 -17.09
N PRO A 20 2.51 -20.36 -17.93
CA PRO A 20 2.72 -21.59 -18.70
C PRO A 20 2.69 -22.83 -17.80
N GLY A 21 1.74 -23.73 -18.04
CA GLY A 21 1.54 -24.94 -17.23
C GLY A 21 0.62 -24.78 -16.01
N LEU A 22 0.10 -23.58 -15.73
CA LEU A 22 -0.79 -23.31 -14.59
C LEU A 22 -1.94 -22.37 -14.96
N ARG A 23 -3.16 -22.86 -14.84
CA ARG A 23 -4.39 -22.07 -14.84
C ARG A 23 -4.69 -21.63 -13.41
N CYS A 24 -4.87 -20.34 -13.21
CA CYS A 24 -5.09 -19.74 -11.90
C CYS A 24 -6.18 -18.66 -11.99
N LEU A 25 -7.02 -18.59 -10.96
CA LEU A 25 -8.02 -17.55 -10.77
C LEU A 25 -7.76 -16.80 -9.46
N VAL A 26 -8.00 -15.49 -9.45
CA VAL A 26 -7.96 -14.68 -8.22
C VAL A 26 -9.37 -14.31 -7.81
N ARG A 27 -9.69 -14.49 -6.53
CA ARG A 27 -10.95 -14.08 -5.91
C ARG A 27 -10.69 -13.30 -4.62
N ASN A 28 -11.67 -12.48 -4.23
CA ASN A 28 -11.68 -11.92 -2.90
C ASN A 28 -11.96 -13.03 -1.87
N SER A 29 -11.23 -13.04 -0.76
CA SER A 29 -11.40 -14.00 0.34
C SER A 29 -11.79 -13.27 1.62
N TYR A 30 -12.62 -13.92 2.44
CA TYR A 30 -12.95 -13.47 3.80
C TYR A 30 -11.82 -13.76 4.82
N CYS A 31 -10.62 -14.11 4.34
CA CYS A 31 -9.46 -14.51 5.15
C CYS A 31 -9.64 -15.83 5.92
N VAL A 32 -10.74 -16.55 5.67
CA VAL A 32 -11.08 -17.83 6.28
C VAL A 32 -11.26 -18.83 5.14
N ASP A 33 -10.16 -19.47 4.76
CA ASP A 33 -10.19 -20.57 3.79
C ASP A 33 -10.76 -21.85 4.43
N GLU A 34 -11.42 -22.68 3.64
CA GLU A 34 -12.02 -23.95 4.09
C GLU A 34 -11.01 -24.89 4.76
N SER A 35 -9.74 -24.83 4.36
CA SER A 35 -8.65 -25.60 4.98
C SER A 35 -8.34 -25.22 6.44
N TRP A 36 -8.89 -24.12 6.95
CA TRP A 36 -8.89 -23.85 8.40
C TRP A 36 -9.89 -24.71 9.17
N LEU A 37 -11.00 -25.08 8.54
CA LEU A 37 -12.08 -25.84 9.18
C LEU A 37 -11.88 -27.35 9.00
N LEU A 38 -11.35 -27.74 7.83
CA LEU A 38 -11.12 -29.14 7.49
C LEU A 38 -9.63 -29.48 7.58
N SER A 39 -9.32 -30.55 8.31
CA SER A 39 -7.95 -31.04 8.41
C SER A 39 -7.50 -31.76 7.15
N TRP A 40 -6.30 -31.42 6.65
CA TRP A 40 -5.70 -32.04 5.48
C TRP A 40 -4.54 -32.95 5.88
N LYS A 41 -4.50 -34.16 5.33
CA LYS A 41 -3.42 -35.13 5.60
C LYS A 41 -2.05 -34.65 5.08
N TRP A 42 -2.05 -33.92 3.96
CA TRP A 42 -0.86 -33.38 3.31
C TRP A 42 -1.06 -31.91 2.99
N THR A 43 -0.09 -31.09 3.38
CA THR A 43 -0.07 -29.65 3.16
C THR A 43 1.21 -29.26 2.42
N PRO A 44 1.18 -28.22 1.58
CA PRO A 44 2.37 -27.72 0.91
C PRO A 44 3.31 -27.05 1.92
N SER A 45 4.59 -26.94 1.57
CA SER A 45 5.56 -26.15 2.31
C SER A 45 5.30 -24.65 2.21
N ALA A 46 5.97 -23.85 3.03
CA ALA A 46 5.87 -22.40 3.00
C ALA A 46 6.44 -21.78 1.70
N PRO A 47 6.01 -20.57 1.32
CA PRO A 47 6.69 -19.80 0.28
C PRO A 47 8.19 -19.64 0.56
N SER A 48 9.02 -19.91 -0.45
CA SER A 48 10.49 -19.80 -0.35
C SER A 48 11.00 -18.38 -0.25
N SER A 49 10.23 -17.40 -0.74
CA SER A 49 10.46 -15.96 -0.55
C SER A 49 9.14 -15.21 -0.62
N VAL A 50 9.04 -14.10 0.12
CA VAL A 50 7.97 -13.11 0.02
C VAL A 50 8.64 -11.74 0.02
N ASP A 51 8.36 -10.96 -1.01
CA ASP A 51 8.84 -9.61 -1.20
C ASP A 51 7.68 -8.66 -1.38
N VAL A 52 7.81 -7.47 -0.80
CA VAL A 52 6.73 -6.47 -0.76
C VAL A 52 7.35 -5.15 -1.13
N PHE A 53 6.73 -4.49 -2.11
CA PHE A 53 7.15 -3.20 -2.63
C PHE A 53 5.94 -2.26 -2.67
N ILE A 54 6.24 -0.96 -2.72
CA ILE A 54 5.24 0.04 -3.06
C ILE A 54 5.17 0.18 -4.58
N ASP A 55 3.96 0.25 -5.11
CA ASP A 55 3.67 0.49 -6.52
C ASP A 55 2.44 1.39 -6.63
N THR A 56 2.04 1.75 -7.85
CA THR A 56 0.83 2.53 -8.09
C THR A 56 -0.12 1.82 -9.04
N PHE A 57 -1.41 2.11 -8.90
CA PHE A 57 -2.46 1.54 -9.72
C PHE A 57 -3.51 2.59 -10.05
N PHE A 58 -4.03 2.57 -11.28
CA PHE A 58 -5.15 3.43 -11.66
C PHE A 58 -6.46 2.75 -11.25
N ALA A 59 -7.15 3.32 -10.27
CA ALA A 59 -8.48 2.89 -9.88
C ALA A 59 -9.50 3.14 -11.02
N GLU A 60 -10.69 2.54 -10.92
CA GLU A 60 -11.75 2.67 -11.94
C GLU A 60 -12.18 4.12 -12.18
N ASP A 61 -12.06 4.99 -11.18
CA ASP A 61 -12.35 6.42 -11.29
C ASP A 61 -11.21 7.24 -11.93
N GLY A 62 -10.19 6.55 -12.47
CA GLY A 62 -9.03 7.16 -13.12
C GLY A 62 -7.98 7.70 -12.15
N LYS A 63 -8.19 7.59 -10.84
CA LYS A 63 -7.26 8.12 -9.84
C LYS A 63 -6.10 7.16 -9.58
N LEU A 64 -4.91 7.73 -9.47
CA LEU A 64 -3.71 6.96 -9.16
C LEU A 64 -3.64 6.71 -7.65
N VAL A 65 -3.75 5.46 -7.22
CA VAL A 65 -3.69 5.05 -5.81
C VAL A 65 -2.41 4.26 -5.51
N PRO A 66 -1.87 4.34 -4.29
CA PRO A 66 -0.74 3.52 -3.89
C PRO A 66 -1.20 2.11 -3.55
N VAL A 67 -0.47 1.10 -4.04
CA VAL A 67 -0.77 -0.31 -3.84
C VAL A 67 0.45 -1.09 -3.37
N LEU A 68 0.23 -2.18 -2.64
CA LEU A 68 1.30 -3.13 -2.34
C LEU A 68 1.49 -4.08 -3.52
N LYS A 69 2.70 -4.10 -4.07
CA LYS A 69 3.16 -5.13 -4.99
C LYS A 69 3.83 -6.24 -4.19
N ILE A 70 3.13 -7.37 -4.09
CA ILE A 70 3.55 -8.55 -3.34
C ILE A 70 4.04 -9.58 -4.34
N GLU A 71 5.28 -10.03 -4.20
CA GLU A 71 5.87 -11.07 -5.03
C GLU A 71 6.30 -12.24 -4.14
N TRP A 72 6.00 -13.48 -4.55
CA TRP A 72 6.45 -14.65 -3.81
C TRP A 72 6.88 -15.78 -4.73
N LYS A 73 7.72 -16.67 -4.20
CA LYS A 73 8.23 -17.84 -4.93
C LYS A 73 7.90 -19.12 -4.20
N VAL A 74 7.49 -20.15 -4.93
CA VAL A 74 7.25 -21.48 -4.37
C VAL A 74 8.58 -22.19 -4.14
N ALA A 75 8.67 -22.98 -3.05
CA ALA A 75 9.83 -23.82 -2.79
C ALA A 75 9.91 -24.96 -3.82
N THR A 76 11.14 -25.37 -4.17
CA THR A 76 11.39 -26.43 -5.15
C THR A 76 11.47 -27.81 -4.47
N ASP A 77 10.54 -28.08 -3.56
CA ASP A 77 10.42 -29.38 -2.88
C ASP A 77 9.26 -30.20 -3.45
N ALA A 78 9.12 -31.45 -3.00
CA ALA A 78 8.09 -32.35 -3.53
C ALA A 78 6.67 -32.00 -3.07
N SER A 79 6.50 -31.13 -2.05
CA SER A 79 5.18 -30.78 -1.52
C SER A 79 4.35 -29.93 -2.48
N ILE A 80 4.97 -29.39 -3.54
CA ILE A 80 4.32 -28.62 -4.61
C ILE A 80 3.16 -29.38 -5.27
N ILE A 81 3.20 -30.72 -5.29
CA ILE A 81 2.12 -31.56 -5.84
C ILE A 81 0.82 -31.44 -5.03
N TYR A 82 0.90 -30.98 -3.78
CA TYR A 82 -0.23 -30.72 -2.89
C TYR A 82 -0.61 -29.23 -2.83
N LEU A 83 0.13 -28.34 -3.50
CA LEU A 83 -0.17 -26.92 -3.55
C LEU A 83 -1.38 -26.66 -4.44
N ARG A 84 -2.49 -26.21 -3.84
CA ARG A 84 -3.75 -25.92 -4.54
C ARG A 84 -3.98 -24.44 -4.80
N GLY A 85 -3.14 -23.58 -4.22
CA GLY A 85 -3.33 -22.15 -4.31
C GLY A 85 -2.58 -21.40 -3.23
N ALA A 86 -2.89 -20.11 -3.10
CA ALA A 86 -2.35 -19.27 -2.05
C ALA A 86 -3.40 -18.26 -1.55
N GLU A 87 -3.38 -17.91 -0.27
CA GLU A 87 -4.12 -16.77 0.26
C GLU A 87 -3.15 -15.69 0.71
N LEU A 88 -3.32 -14.50 0.15
CA LEU A 88 -2.62 -13.29 0.57
C LEU A 88 -3.48 -12.61 1.62
N ALA A 89 -2.91 -12.32 2.78
CA ALA A 89 -3.55 -11.55 3.84
C ALA A 89 -2.72 -10.29 4.12
N VAL A 90 -3.37 -9.13 4.06
CA VAL A 90 -2.77 -7.83 4.40
C VAL A 90 -3.46 -7.29 5.63
N LEU A 91 -2.71 -7.19 6.73
CA LEU A 91 -3.17 -6.65 8.01
C LEU A 91 -2.62 -5.24 8.20
N GLN A 92 -3.48 -4.25 8.36
CA GLN A 92 -3.11 -2.90 8.76
C GLN A 92 -2.94 -2.84 10.28
N LEU A 93 -1.76 -2.44 10.76
CA LEU A 93 -1.42 -2.53 12.19
C LEU A 93 -2.11 -1.45 13.05
N SER A 94 -2.46 -0.30 12.47
CA SER A 94 -3.03 0.82 13.22
C SER A 94 -4.48 0.62 13.64
N ASN A 95 -5.24 -0.17 12.88
CA ASN A 95 -6.67 -0.41 13.11
C ASN A 95 -7.06 -1.90 13.09
N ASN A 96 -6.07 -2.81 12.99
CA ASN A 96 -6.26 -4.25 12.85
C ASN A 96 -7.20 -4.67 11.71
N GLN A 97 -7.33 -3.84 10.68
CA GLN A 97 -8.14 -4.18 9.50
C GLN A 97 -7.37 -5.17 8.63
N GLN A 98 -7.99 -6.30 8.28
CA GLN A 98 -7.40 -7.33 7.43
C GLN A 98 -8.23 -7.55 6.16
N ILE A 99 -7.55 -7.66 5.02
CA ILE A 99 -8.19 -8.02 3.74
C ILE A 99 -7.38 -9.12 3.07
N CYS A 100 -8.08 -10.03 2.39
CA CYS A 100 -7.46 -11.16 1.73
C CYS A 100 -7.85 -11.30 0.26
N ALA A 101 -6.91 -11.83 -0.52
CA ALA A 101 -7.10 -12.26 -1.89
C ALA A 101 -6.63 -13.71 -2.00
N GLN A 102 -7.41 -14.56 -2.64
CA GLN A 102 -7.14 -15.97 -2.79
C GLN A 102 -6.85 -16.30 -4.26
N PHE A 103 -5.77 -17.03 -4.47
CA PHE A 103 -5.31 -17.57 -5.73
C PHE A 103 -5.69 -19.04 -5.77
N ASP A 104 -6.62 -19.41 -6.65
CA ASP A 104 -7.11 -20.77 -6.82
C ASP A 104 -6.48 -21.40 -8.06
N PHE A 105 -5.65 -22.42 -7.86
CA PHE A 105 -5.06 -23.17 -8.97
C PHE A 105 -6.07 -24.16 -9.53
N GLN A 106 -6.42 -23.97 -10.80
CA GLN A 106 -7.43 -24.78 -11.49
C GLN A 106 -6.87 -26.12 -11.99
N ASN A 107 -5.54 -26.27 -11.98
CA ASN A 107 -4.85 -27.53 -12.21
C ASN A 107 -3.66 -27.67 -11.26
N ASN A 108 -3.29 -28.92 -10.97
CA ASN A 108 -2.15 -29.21 -10.11
C ASN A 108 -0.83 -28.87 -10.80
N LEU A 109 0.16 -28.50 -9.99
CA LEU A 109 1.54 -28.36 -10.41
C LEU A 109 2.21 -29.74 -10.41
N THR A 110 2.64 -30.21 -11.57
CA THR A 110 3.30 -31.52 -11.72
C THR A 110 4.82 -31.44 -11.67
N PHE A 111 5.40 -30.24 -11.77
CA PHE A 111 6.84 -30.01 -11.80
C PHE A 111 7.25 -28.96 -10.76
N GLN A 112 8.40 -29.18 -10.11
CA GLN A 112 8.97 -28.27 -9.10
C GLN A 112 9.36 -26.90 -9.68
N VAL A 113 9.53 -26.84 -11.00
CA VAL A 113 9.89 -25.64 -11.76
C VAL A 113 8.92 -25.46 -12.92
N ARG A 114 8.89 -24.26 -13.49
CA ARG A 114 8.01 -23.95 -14.62
C ARG A 114 8.47 -24.70 -15.89
N PRO A 115 7.51 -25.17 -16.71
CA PRO A 115 7.82 -25.96 -17.91
C PRO A 115 8.43 -25.13 -19.05
N ASP A 116 8.31 -23.81 -19.02
CA ASP A 116 8.77 -22.92 -20.10
C ASP A 116 10.28 -22.65 -20.06
N ASN A 117 10.84 -22.40 -18.86
CA ASN A 117 12.23 -21.97 -18.68
C ASN A 117 12.96 -22.69 -17.54
N GLY A 118 12.32 -23.62 -16.84
CA GLY A 118 12.91 -24.30 -15.68
C GLY A 118 13.15 -23.39 -14.47
N GLY A 119 12.63 -22.15 -14.50
CA GLY A 119 12.67 -21.23 -13.37
C GLY A 119 11.70 -21.62 -12.27
N ARG A 120 11.92 -21.09 -11.06
CA ARG A 120 10.99 -21.29 -9.94
C ARG A 120 9.63 -20.69 -10.26
N TRP A 121 8.55 -21.33 -9.80
CA TRP A 121 7.23 -20.72 -9.78
C TRP A 121 7.28 -19.44 -8.96
N ASN A 122 6.93 -18.33 -9.60
CA ASN A 122 6.88 -17.01 -8.99
C ASN A 122 5.49 -16.41 -9.22
N PHE A 123 4.98 -15.65 -8.28
CA PHE A 123 3.68 -15.02 -8.40
C PHE A 123 3.79 -13.57 -7.96
N SER A 124 2.87 -12.73 -8.45
CA SER A 124 2.78 -11.34 -8.04
C SER A 124 1.33 -10.91 -7.87
N PHE A 125 1.10 -9.91 -7.03
CA PHE A 125 -0.21 -9.27 -6.87
C PHE A 125 -0.02 -7.81 -6.47
N ASN A 126 -0.69 -6.88 -7.15
CA ASN A 126 -0.53 -5.44 -6.97
C ASN A 126 -1.86 -4.68 -6.80
N ARG A 127 -2.86 -5.29 -6.16
CA ARG A 127 -4.22 -4.72 -6.05
C ARG A 127 -4.68 -4.41 -4.63
N PHE A 128 -3.79 -4.45 -3.64
CA PHE A 128 -4.10 -3.99 -2.28
C PHE A 128 -3.78 -2.50 -2.16
N GLU A 129 -4.82 -1.67 -2.19
CA GLU A 129 -4.72 -0.23 -1.95
C GLU A 129 -4.35 0.04 -0.49
N VAL A 130 -3.37 0.92 -0.28
CA VAL A 130 -2.82 1.24 1.04
C VAL A 130 -2.78 2.74 1.28
N GLN A 131 -2.49 3.15 2.52
CA GLN A 131 -2.40 4.55 2.90
C GLN A 131 -0.94 4.98 3.14
N PRO A 132 -0.57 6.23 2.75
CA PRO A 132 0.77 6.76 3.01
C PRO A 132 1.13 6.73 4.50
N GLY A 133 2.38 6.38 4.81
CA GLY A 133 2.91 6.34 6.19
C GLY A 133 2.37 5.23 7.09
N GLN A 134 1.45 4.38 6.60
CA GLN A 134 0.90 3.28 7.39
C GLN A 134 1.80 2.03 7.38
N ARG A 135 1.68 1.23 8.44
CA ARG A 135 2.37 -0.06 8.58
C ARG A 135 1.43 -1.21 8.36
N TYR A 136 1.90 -2.19 7.60
CA TYR A 136 1.17 -3.39 7.24
C TYR A 136 1.98 -4.65 7.54
N HIS A 137 1.28 -5.74 7.82
CA HIS A 137 1.83 -7.08 7.86
C HIS A 137 1.25 -7.89 6.70
N VAL A 138 2.11 -8.27 5.76
CA VAL A 138 1.71 -9.06 4.59
C VAL A 138 2.06 -10.50 4.86
N THR A 139 1.09 -11.41 4.70
CA THR A 139 1.30 -12.85 4.84
C THR A 139 0.81 -13.58 3.60
N VAL A 140 1.63 -14.49 3.10
CA VAL A 140 1.25 -15.43 2.05
C VAL A 140 1.11 -16.82 2.68
N TYR A 141 -0.11 -17.36 2.64
CA TYR A 141 -0.43 -18.72 3.03
C TYR A 141 -0.47 -19.59 1.79
N HIS A 142 0.23 -20.71 1.77
CA HIS A 142 -0.04 -21.75 0.78
C HIS A 142 -1.27 -22.58 1.19
N LEU A 143 -2.06 -23.00 0.21
CA LEU A 143 -3.29 -23.75 0.41
C LEU A 143 -3.13 -25.22 -0.02
N PRO A 144 -3.69 -26.19 0.72
CA PRO A 144 -4.43 -26.03 1.98
C PRO A 144 -3.54 -25.57 3.15
N LYS A 145 -4.10 -24.78 4.07
CA LYS A 145 -3.42 -24.30 5.28
C LYS A 145 -3.14 -25.47 6.24
N LEU A 146 -2.08 -25.35 7.02
CA LEU A 146 -1.77 -26.31 8.07
C LEU A 146 -2.81 -26.23 9.22
N SER A 147 -3.45 -27.36 9.53
CA SER A 147 -4.46 -27.49 10.59
C SER A 147 -3.98 -28.27 11.82
N THR A 148 -2.76 -28.82 11.79
CA THR A 148 -2.15 -29.63 12.86
C THR A 148 -0.85 -28.99 13.34
N PRO A 149 -0.33 -29.34 14.53
CA PRO A 149 1.01 -28.91 14.93
C PRO A 149 2.05 -29.33 13.90
N GLY A 150 2.94 -28.41 13.52
CA GLY A 150 3.97 -28.64 12.50
C GLY A 150 4.54 -27.33 11.96
N ASP A 151 5.36 -27.43 10.92
CA ASP A 151 5.96 -26.27 10.27
C ASP A 151 4.93 -25.46 9.50
N TYR A 152 4.78 -24.19 9.86
CA TYR A 152 3.83 -23.30 9.21
C TYR A 152 4.08 -23.20 7.70
N ASN A 153 3.04 -23.41 6.89
CA ASN A 153 3.09 -23.26 5.44
C ASN A 153 2.80 -21.83 4.96
N ARG A 154 3.29 -20.85 5.70
CA ARG A 154 3.09 -19.42 5.43
C ARG A 154 4.39 -18.65 5.61
N ARG A 155 4.44 -17.46 5.02
CA ARG A 155 5.51 -16.51 5.28
C ARG A 155 4.98 -15.09 5.39
N SER A 156 5.47 -14.36 6.37
CA SER A 156 5.03 -12.99 6.67
C SER A 156 6.18 -11.99 6.51
N LYS A 157 5.86 -10.79 6.03
CA LYS A 157 6.80 -9.67 5.89
C LYS A 157 6.14 -8.38 6.35
N PRO A 158 6.72 -7.67 7.34
CA PRO A 158 6.26 -6.32 7.67
C PRO A 158 6.65 -5.35 6.56
N PHE A 159 5.79 -4.36 6.31
CA PHE A 159 6.05 -3.31 5.33
C PHE A 159 5.55 -1.96 5.85
N THR A 160 6.37 -0.92 5.71
CA THR A 160 5.96 0.46 6.01
C THR A 160 5.82 1.22 4.70
N VAL A 161 4.62 1.71 4.43
CA VAL A 161 4.36 2.51 3.23
C VAL A 161 5.05 3.87 3.39
N PRO A 162 5.79 4.35 2.39
CA PRO A 162 6.41 5.67 2.46
C PRO A 162 5.36 6.79 2.61
N ASN A 163 5.80 7.92 3.13
CA ASN A 163 4.98 9.13 3.23
C ASN A 163 4.86 9.87 1.89
N CYS A 164 4.09 10.95 1.86
CA CYS A 164 3.83 11.72 0.64
C CYS A 164 5.01 12.51 0.09
N THR A 165 6.15 12.57 0.79
CA THR A 165 7.38 13.16 0.25
C THR A 165 8.13 12.20 -0.68
N HIS A 166 7.80 10.91 -0.65
CA HIS A 166 8.42 9.91 -1.51
C HIS A 166 8.00 10.10 -2.98
N PRO A 167 8.92 9.99 -3.97
CA PRO A 167 8.64 10.32 -5.38
C PRO A 167 7.43 9.58 -5.98
N ILE A 168 7.28 8.29 -5.67
CA ILE A 168 6.16 7.46 -6.13
C ILE A 168 4.84 7.91 -5.47
N MET A 169 4.87 8.26 -4.19
CA MET A 169 3.68 8.62 -3.41
C MET A 169 3.19 10.03 -3.73
N LYS A 170 4.10 10.95 -4.05
CA LYS A 170 3.81 12.38 -4.26
C LYS A 170 2.70 12.62 -5.29
N LYS A 171 2.53 11.71 -6.26
CA LYS A 171 1.53 11.79 -7.33
C LYS A 171 0.26 10.97 -7.08
N THR A 172 0.17 10.27 -5.95
CA THR A 172 -1.00 9.46 -5.62
C THR A 172 -2.11 10.31 -5.03
N GLU A 173 -3.36 9.92 -5.29
CA GLU A 173 -4.56 10.64 -4.87
C GLU A 173 -4.58 10.98 -3.36
N PRO A 174 -4.28 10.05 -2.42
CA PRO A 174 -4.25 10.41 -0.99
C PRO A 174 -3.25 11.54 -0.67
N CYS A 175 -2.14 11.60 -1.41
CA CYS A 175 -1.13 12.63 -1.24
C CYS A 175 -1.48 13.95 -1.93
N LEU A 176 -2.09 13.90 -3.12
CA LEU A 176 -2.55 15.09 -3.83
C LEU A 176 -3.59 15.86 -3.00
N ARG A 177 -4.51 15.14 -2.35
CA ARG A 177 -5.54 15.72 -1.48
C ARG A 177 -5.00 16.51 -0.29
N ILE A 178 -3.77 16.23 0.16
CA ILE A 178 -3.10 16.97 1.24
C ILE A 178 -2.06 17.97 0.71
N GLY A 179 -2.05 18.23 -0.60
CA GLY A 179 -1.15 19.20 -1.22
C GLY A 179 0.29 18.70 -1.35
N SER A 180 0.53 17.41 -1.62
CA SER A 180 1.89 16.89 -1.82
C SER A 180 2.67 17.58 -2.96
N LEU A 181 1.97 18.15 -3.94
CA LEU A 181 2.53 18.94 -5.03
C LEU A 181 2.48 20.45 -4.80
N TRP A 182 1.89 20.91 -3.68
CA TRP A 182 1.78 22.34 -3.39
C TRP A 182 3.14 22.90 -2.98
N GLU A 183 3.57 23.95 -3.69
CA GLU A 183 4.80 24.67 -3.43
C GLU A 183 4.47 26.12 -3.06
N PRO A 184 4.44 26.47 -1.77
CA PRO A 184 3.94 27.76 -1.30
C PRO A 184 4.87 28.94 -1.59
N ARG A 185 6.13 28.71 -1.95
CA ARG A 185 7.15 29.76 -2.23
C ARG A 185 7.07 30.95 -1.26
N ILE A 186 7.13 30.64 0.05
CA ILE A 186 6.92 31.62 1.12
C ILE A 186 8.03 32.67 1.10
N ASN A 187 7.67 33.94 1.25
CA ASN A 187 8.59 35.07 1.40
C ASN A 187 8.15 35.94 2.59
N GLY A 188 9.11 36.50 3.32
CA GLY A 188 8.86 37.42 4.43
C GLY A 188 9.69 38.68 4.26
N THR A 189 9.05 39.84 4.16
CA THR A 189 9.74 41.13 4.03
C THR A 189 9.37 42.06 5.16
N THR A 190 10.37 42.61 5.85
CA THR A 190 10.17 43.65 6.86
C THR A 190 9.79 44.95 6.18
N LEU A 191 8.77 45.62 6.71
CA LEU A 191 8.32 46.94 6.29
C LEU A 191 8.85 48.02 7.24
N ASP A 192 8.86 49.27 6.78
CA ASP A 192 9.42 50.40 7.53
C ASP A 192 8.73 50.65 8.89
N ASP A 193 7.48 50.21 9.03
CA ASP A 193 6.68 50.32 10.24
C ASP A 193 6.91 49.18 11.26
N HIS A 194 7.99 48.40 11.08
CA HIS A 194 8.32 47.23 11.89
C HIS A 194 7.30 46.08 11.79
N SER A 195 6.45 46.10 10.76
CA SER A 195 5.61 44.96 10.40
C SER A 195 6.36 43.99 9.48
N VAL A 196 5.84 42.78 9.34
CA VAL A 196 6.36 41.75 8.43
C VAL A 196 5.25 41.38 7.46
N LEU A 197 5.51 41.61 6.17
CA LEU A 197 4.66 41.14 5.09
C LEU A 197 5.03 39.69 4.77
N VAL A 198 4.04 38.79 4.82
CA VAL A 198 4.24 37.36 4.55
C VAL A 198 3.52 36.99 3.27
N SER A 199 4.27 36.73 2.21
CA SER A 199 3.70 36.35 0.93
C SER A 199 3.86 34.87 0.64
N PHE A 200 2.84 34.22 0.09
CA PHE A 200 2.89 32.80 -0.30
C PHE A 200 1.92 32.51 -1.45
N ASP A 201 2.13 31.39 -2.13
CA ASP A 201 1.23 30.92 -3.17
C ASP A 201 0.23 29.93 -2.58
N SER A 202 -1.05 30.20 -2.75
CA SER A 202 -2.12 29.29 -2.34
C SER A 202 -2.12 27.99 -3.16
N ALA A 203 -2.66 26.93 -2.57
CA ALA A 203 -2.95 25.68 -3.25
C ALA A 203 -4.15 25.83 -4.21
N GLU A 204 -4.19 24.97 -5.23
CA GLU A 204 -5.30 24.88 -6.19
C GLU A 204 -6.60 24.31 -5.58
N ILE A 205 -6.54 23.81 -4.35
CA ILE A 205 -7.70 23.29 -3.61
C ILE A 205 -8.19 24.31 -2.58
N PRO A 206 -9.51 24.40 -2.33
CA PRO A 206 -10.04 25.24 -1.27
C PRO A 206 -9.45 24.85 0.08
N ALA A 207 -8.87 25.81 0.78
CA ALA A 207 -8.19 25.57 2.04
C ALA A 207 -8.20 26.83 2.92
N THR A 208 -8.15 26.59 4.22
CA THR A 208 -7.86 27.61 5.22
C THR A 208 -6.39 27.48 5.63
N TYR A 209 -5.63 28.53 5.40
CA TYR A 209 -4.24 28.65 5.79
C TYR A 209 -4.14 29.32 7.15
N ILE A 210 -3.25 28.82 7.99
CA ILE A 210 -2.92 29.43 9.27
C ILE A 210 -1.45 29.83 9.21
N ILE A 211 -1.20 31.14 9.27
CA ILE A 211 0.14 31.71 9.24
C ILE A 211 0.56 31.98 10.67
N HIS A 212 1.65 31.35 11.11
CA HIS A 212 2.26 31.61 12.40
C HIS A 212 3.55 32.39 12.21
N VAL A 213 3.62 33.60 12.76
CA VAL A 213 4.84 34.40 12.82
C VAL A 213 5.33 34.38 14.26
N ILE A 214 6.52 33.83 14.48
CA ILE A 214 7.14 33.73 15.81
C ILE A 214 8.42 34.55 15.78
N SER A 215 8.48 35.57 16.63
CA SER A 215 9.68 36.35 16.87
C SER A 215 10.46 35.71 18.01
N VAL A 216 11.74 35.47 17.78
CA VAL A 216 12.67 34.92 18.76
C VAL A 216 13.78 35.94 19.04
N ARG A 217 14.25 35.96 20.29
CA ARG A 217 15.45 36.70 20.69
C ARG A 217 16.70 35.90 20.32
N GLU A 218 17.88 36.52 20.46
CA GLU A 218 19.17 35.83 20.26
C GLU A 218 19.37 34.64 21.22
N ASP A 219 18.71 34.63 22.37
CA ASP A 219 18.73 33.49 23.31
C ASP A 219 17.72 32.38 22.97
N GLU A 220 17.22 32.37 21.73
CA GLU A 220 16.20 31.45 21.19
C GLU A 220 14.86 31.46 21.94
N LYS A 221 14.67 32.40 22.88
CA LYS A 221 13.39 32.55 23.57
C LYS A 221 12.40 33.30 22.70
N GLU A 222 11.21 32.70 22.56
CA GLU A 222 10.06 33.35 21.92
C GLU A 222 9.72 34.64 22.67
N CYS A 223 9.60 35.75 21.94
CA CYS A 223 9.28 37.06 22.50
C CYS A 223 7.97 37.64 21.99
N LYS A 224 7.51 37.22 20.81
CA LYS A 224 6.22 37.60 20.24
C LYS A 224 5.71 36.51 19.30
N LYS A 225 4.40 36.31 19.28
CA LYS A 225 3.73 35.43 18.33
C LYS A 225 2.53 36.14 17.74
N ALA A 226 2.38 36.09 16.42
CA ALA A 226 1.20 36.52 15.70
C ALA A 226 0.63 35.34 14.91
N THR A 227 -0.69 35.32 14.72
CA THR A 227 -1.36 34.27 13.96
C THR A 227 -2.47 34.87 13.14
N GLU A 228 -2.42 34.61 11.83
CA GLU A 228 -3.40 35.07 10.86
C GLU A 228 -4.01 33.86 10.16
N SER A 229 -5.29 33.96 9.82
CA SER A 229 -6.05 32.90 9.15
C SER A 229 -6.63 33.43 7.84
N ILE A 230 -6.31 32.77 6.73
CA ILE A 230 -6.77 33.17 5.40
C ILE A 230 -7.49 31.98 4.76
N SER A 231 -8.69 32.20 4.25
CA SER A 231 -9.48 31.17 3.57
C SER A 231 -9.58 31.49 2.09
N GLU A 232 -9.16 30.55 1.24
CA GLU A 232 -9.22 30.68 -0.21
C GLU A 232 -10.15 29.66 -0.84
N GLN A 233 -10.79 30.05 -1.94
CA GLN A 233 -11.75 29.21 -2.67
C GLN A 233 -11.10 28.23 -3.66
N GLY A 234 -9.77 28.04 -3.62
CA GLY A 234 -9.06 27.09 -4.49
C GLY A 234 -8.67 27.69 -5.84
N LEU A 235 -7.89 28.78 -5.79
CA LEU A 235 -7.23 29.35 -6.95
C LEU A 235 -5.76 29.54 -6.58
N GLN A 236 -4.82 29.09 -7.42
CA GLN A 236 -3.41 29.36 -7.20
C GLN A 236 -3.12 30.83 -7.50
N GLN A 237 -2.91 31.61 -6.44
CA GLN A 237 -2.60 33.03 -6.52
C GLN A 237 -1.61 33.41 -5.42
N ARG A 238 -0.90 34.52 -5.64
CA ARG A 238 -0.02 35.08 -4.62
C ARG A 238 -0.85 35.82 -3.58
N LEU A 239 -0.75 35.37 -2.33
CA LEU A 239 -1.33 36.02 -1.17
C LEU A 239 -0.23 36.78 -0.42
N ASN A 240 -0.62 37.84 0.28
CA ASN A 240 0.23 38.76 1.04
C ASN A 240 -0.37 39.04 2.41
#